data_AF-A0A101CA86-F1
#
_entry.id   AF-A0A101CA86-F1
#
_cell.length_a   1.000
_cell.length_b   1.000
_cell.length_c   1.000
_cell.angle_alpha   90.00
_cell.angle_beta   90.00
_cell.angle_gamma   90.00
#
_symmetry.space_group_name_H-M   'P 1'
#
loop_
_entity.id
_entity.type
_entity.pdbx_description
1 polymer ?
#
loop_
_entity_poly.entity_id
_entity_poly.type
_entity_poly.pdbx_seq_one_letter_code
_entity_poly.pdbx_strand_id
1 'polypeptide(L)'
;MKKKVFRYKFVYWLALLVNVIFFISFGYGIYNRVVLNSVFDLYSLIIFIITVLSALSFILLIKKNKLSILTFSILLILISSTITFSIIKSILEGSFGGDSIDYIMPPIVYFVLLGLLFLIIKYKSKVDYFQLEINQIGQKEE
;
A
#
# COMPACT_ATOMS: atom_id res chain seq x y z
N MET A 1 -2.67 19.19 -19.79
CA MET A 1 -3.39 17.93 -19.44
C MET A 1 -3.24 17.62 -17.95
N LYS A 2 -4.35 17.53 -17.19
CA LYS A 2 -4.30 17.06 -15.78
C LYS A 2 -4.35 15.52 -15.77
N LYS A 3 -3.20 14.86 -15.62
CA LYS A 3 -3.11 13.39 -15.47
C LYS A 3 -3.98 12.95 -14.28
N LYS A 4 -4.76 11.87 -14.41
CA LYS A 4 -5.58 11.28 -13.33
C LYS A 4 -5.15 9.82 -13.15
N VAL A 5 -4.90 9.43 -11.89
CA VAL A 5 -4.53 8.05 -11.52
C VAL A 5 -5.79 7.24 -11.19
N PHE A 6 -6.69 7.81 -10.41
CA PHE A 6 -7.95 7.18 -9.99
C PHE A 6 -9.16 7.93 -10.52
N ARG A 7 -10.27 7.20 -10.71
CA ARG A 7 -11.58 7.76 -11.09
C ARG A 7 -12.11 8.74 -10.03
N TYR A 8 -11.91 8.42 -8.75
CA TYR A 8 -12.41 9.18 -7.61
C TYR A 8 -11.27 9.84 -6.83
N LYS A 9 -11.46 11.13 -6.47
CA LYS A 9 -10.48 11.89 -5.66
C LYS A 9 -10.28 11.26 -4.28
N PHE A 10 -11.33 10.73 -3.66
CA PHE A 10 -11.25 10.08 -2.35
C PHE A 10 -10.26 8.90 -2.35
N VAL A 11 -10.33 8.02 -3.37
CA VAL A 11 -9.42 6.86 -3.49
C VAL A 11 -7.97 7.31 -3.65
N TYR A 12 -7.73 8.42 -4.35
CA TYR A 12 -6.40 9.02 -4.47
C TYR A 12 -5.85 9.51 -3.13
N TRP A 13 -6.64 10.25 -2.37
CA TRP A 13 -6.23 10.74 -1.04
C TRP A 13 -6.02 9.59 -0.05
N LEU A 14 -6.88 8.57 -0.09
CA LEU A 14 -6.73 7.36 0.71
C LEU A 14 -5.41 6.64 0.37
N ALA A 15 -5.09 6.47 -0.91
CA ALA A 15 -3.84 5.84 -1.33
C ALA A 15 -2.61 6.63 -0.86
N LEU A 16 -2.65 7.96 -0.94
CA LEU A 16 -1.57 8.81 -0.43
C LEU A 16 -1.41 8.66 1.09
N LEU A 17 -2.50 8.78 1.84
CA LEU A 17 -2.50 8.67 3.30
C LEU A 17 -1.93 7.32 3.76
N VAL A 18 -2.36 6.23 3.13
CA VAL A 18 -1.86 4.89 3.45
C VAL A 18 -0.37 4.75 3.11
N ASN A 19 0.10 5.30 1.99
CA ASN A 19 1.55 5.28 1.69
C ASN A 19 2.38 6.04 2.73
N VAL A 20 1.86 7.15 3.26
CA VAL A 20 2.53 7.89 4.34
C VAL A 20 2.60 7.04 5.61
N ILE A 21 1.49 6.39 5.98
CA ILE A 21 1.46 5.48 7.14
C ILE A 21 2.47 4.34 6.96
N PHE A 22 2.48 3.67 5.81
CA PHE A 22 3.45 2.60 5.54
C PHE A 22 4.89 3.11 5.58
N PHE A 23 5.18 4.25 4.96
CA PHE A 23 6.52 4.80 4.97
C PHE A 23 7.03 5.08 6.39
N ILE A 24 6.19 5.67 7.25
CA ILE A 24 6.54 5.95 8.65
C ILE A 24 6.70 4.64 9.43
N SER A 25 5.72 3.73 9.35
CA SER A 25 5.74 2.48 10.12
C SER A 25 6.92 1.58 9.77
N PHE A 26 7.18 1.36 8.47
CA PHE A 26 8.32 0.54 8.04
C PHE A 26 9.66 1.26 8.22
N GLY A 27 9.70 2.59 8.07
CA GLY A 27 10.88 3.39 8.41
C GLY A 27 11.26 3.27 9.88
N TYR A 28 10.28 3.34 10.79
CA TYR A 28 10.49 3.07 12.22
C TYR A 28 10.94 1.62 12.47
N GLY A 29 10.37 0.65 11.74
CA GLY A 29 10.82 -0.74 11.79
C GLY A 29 12.29 -0.94 11.43
N ILE A 30 12.78 -0.26 10.38
CA ILE A 30 14.20 -0.26 10.01
C ILE A 30 15.05 0.38 11.11
N TYR A 31 14.63 1.55 11.59
CA TYR A 31 15.36 2.27 12.64
C TYR A 31 15.54 1.38 13.88
N ASN A 32 14.48 0.72 14.34
CA ASN A 32 14.56 -0.16 15.49
C ASN A 32 15.43 -1.40 15.25
N ARG A 33 15.31 -2.07 14.10
CA ARG A 33 16.06 -3.31 13.87
C ARG A 33 17.53 -3.06 13.55
N VAL A 34 17.79 -2.16 12.62
CA VAL A 34 19.13 -1.96 12.05
C VAL A 34 19.93 -0.95 12.87
N VAL A 35 19.33 0.16 13.30
CA VAL A 35 20.07 1.21 14.02
C VAL A 35 20.17 0.89 15.50
N LEU A 36 19.06 0.58 16.17
CA LEU A 36 19.08 0.32 17.61
C LEU A 36 19.60 -1.08 17.96
N ASN A 37 19.18 -2.10 17.23
CA ASN A 37 19.50 -3.49 17.57
C ASN A 37 20.61 -4.11 16.71
N SER A 38 21.15 -3.40 15.70
CA SER A 38 22.20 -3.89 14.80
C SER A 38 21.90 -5.25 14.14
N VAL A 39 20.62 -5.59 13.96
CA VAL A 39 20.20 -6.84 13.33
C VAL A 39 20.01 -6.60 11.84
N PHE A 40 20.86 -7.21 11.02
CA PHE A 40 20.74 -7.18 9.56
C PHE A 40 20.53 -8.58 8.99
N ASP A 41 19.26 -8.98 8.97
CA ASP A 41 18.81 -10.28 8.46
C ASP A 41 17.84 -10.11 7.27
N LEU A 42 17.38 -11.23 6.71
CA LEU A 42 16.48 -11.25 5.56
C LEU A 42 15.18 -10.46 5.81
N TYR A 43 14.66 -10.48 7.05
CA TYR A 43 13.51 -9.65 7.42
C TYR A 43 13.81 -8.16 7.36
N SER A 44 14.98 -7.74 7.83
CA SER A 44 15.41 -6.34 7.79
C SER A 44 15.57 -5.86 6.34
N LEU A 45 16.06 -6.72 5.45
CA LEU A 45 16.13 -6.46 4.01
C LEU A 45 14.73 -6.33 3.38
N ILE A 46 13.76 -7.17 3.75
CA ILE A 46 12.38 -7.05 3.27
C ILE A 46 11.73 -5.73 3.73
N ILE A 47 11.88 -5.36 5.00
CA ILE A 47 11.34 -4.09 5.56
C ILE A 47 11.99 -2.90 4.84
N PHE A 48 13.28 -2.98 4.53
CA PHE A 48 13.98 -1.98 3.71
C PHE A 48 13.37 -1.85 2.31
N ILE A 49 13.16 -2.96 1.60
CA ILE A 49 12.51 -2.97 0.27
C ILE A 49 11.12 -2.35 0.35
N ILE A 50 10.31 -2.72 1.35
CA ILE A 50 8.96 -2.16 1.54
C ILE A 50 9.02 -0.64 1.74
N THR A 51 9.97 -0.15 2.53
CA THR A 51 10.12 1.29 2.80
C THR A 51 10.50 2.06 1.54
N VAL A 52 11.48 1.56 0.78
CA VAL A 52 11.88 2.15 -0.51
C VAL A 52 10.73 2.13 -1.50
N LEU A 53 10.01 1.01 -1.60
CA LEU A 53 8.88 0.86 -2.50
C LEU A 53 7.71 1.79 -2.10
N SER A 54 7.49 2.02 -0.80
CA SER A 54 6.51 2.99 -0.29
C SER A 54 6.89 4.42 -0.68
N ALA A 55 8.16 4.80 -0.56
CA ALA A 55 8.64 6.12 -1.00
C ALA A 55 8.48 6.31 -2.52
N LEU A 56 8.85 5.30 -3.31
CA LEU A 56 8.68 5.32 -4.77
C LEU A 56 7.21 5.42 -5.17
N SER A 57 6.34 4.60 -4.55
CA SER A 57 4.88 4.62 -4.75
C SER A 57 4.31 6.01 -4.46
N PHE A 58 4.69 6.61 -3.34
CA PHE A 58 4.28 7.96 -2.95
C PHE A 58 4.68 9.02 -3.98
N ILE A 59 5.94 9.02 -4.42
CA ILE A 59 6.43 9.94 -5.46
C ILE A 59 5.65 9.75 -6.78
N LEU A 60 5.40 8.50 -7.18
CA LEU A 60 4.65 8.20 -8.40
C LEU A 60 3.19 8.65 -8.31
N LEU A 61 2.56 8.53 -7.13
CA LEU A 61 1.20 9.01 -6.87
C LEU A 61 1.13 10.55 -6.95
N ILE A 62 2.10 11.27 -6.37
CA ILE A 62 2.18 12.74 -6.47
C ILE A 62 2.38 13.17 -7.94
N LYS A 63 3.30 12.52 -8.65
CA LYS A 63 3.57 12.77 -10.07
C LYS A 63 2.45 12.30 -11.00
N LYS A 64 1.43 11.62 -10.46
CA LYS A 64 0.31 11.02 -11.20
C LYS A 64 0.79 10.15 -12.37
N ASN A 65 1.82 9.36 -12.12
CA ASN A 65 2.41 8.47 -13.11
C ASN A 65 1.52 7.23 -13.31
N LYS A 66 1.44 6.70 -14.54
CA LYS A 66 0.73 5.45 -14.86
C LYS A 66 1.22 4.24 -14.04
N LEU A 67 2.50 4.25 -13.65
CA LEU A 67 3.09 3.18 -12.83
C LEU A 67 2.69 3.23 -11.36
N SER A 68 2.12 4.34 -10.88
CA SER A 68 1.77 4.50 -9.45
C SER A 68 0.83 3.40 -8.95
N ILE A 69 -0.16 3.00 -9.76
CA ILE A 69 -1.10 1.92 -9.41
C ILE A 69 -0.36 0.59 -9.30
N LEU A 70 0.51 0.28 -10.26
CA LEU A 70 1.27 -0.96 -10.28
C LEU A 70 2.22 -1.03 -9.07
N THR A 71 3.00 0.02 -8.83
CA THR A 71 3.94 0.09 -7.70
C THR A 71 3.21 -0.02 -6.37
N PHE A 72 2.05 0.64 -6.23
CA PHE A 72 1.26 0.55 -4.99
C PHE A 72 0.64 -0.83 -4.80
N SER A 73 0.17 -1.49 -5.86
CA SER A 73 -0.33 -2.87 -5.78
C SER A 73 0.78 -3.86 -5.39
N ILE A 74 1.98 -3.73 -5.97
CA ILE A 74 3.13 -4.57 -5.59
C ILE A 74 3.49 -4.36 -4.12
N LEU A 75 3.46 -3.11 -3.63
CA LEU A 75 3.68 -2.80 -2.22
C LEU A 75 2.67 -3.51 -1.31
N LEU A 76 1.37 -3.44 -1.63
CA LEU A 76 0.32 -4.10 -0.85
C LEU A 76 0.48 -5.63 -0.83
N ILE A 77 0.82 -6.22 -1.98
CA ILE A 77 1.08 -7.66 -2.08
C ILE A 77 2.30 -8.04 -1.23
N LEU A 78 3.39 -7.26 -1.31
CA LEU A 78 4.62 -7.55 -0.56
C LEU A 78 4.38 -7.47 0.96
N ILE A 79 3.65 -6.46 1.43
CA ILE A 79 3.24 -6.35 2.84
C ILE A 79 2.37 -7.55 3.23
N SER A 80 1.37 -7.89 2.42
CA SER A 80 0.48 -9.03 2.68
C SER A 80 1.26 -10.34 2.77
N SER A 81 2.19 -10.61 1.85
CA SER A 81 3.04 -11.81 1.86
C SER A 81 3.95 -11.86 3.09
N THR A 82 4.46 -10.71 3.55
CA THR A 82 5.30 -10.62 4.76
C THR A 82 4.50 -11.00 6.01
N ILE A 83 3.25 -10.54 6.08
CA ILE A 83 2.33 -10.93 7.15
C ILE A 83 2.03 -12.43 7.04
N THR A 84 1.70 -12.95 5.84
CA THR A 84 1.39 -14.38 5.64
C THR A 84 2.53 -15.25 6.15
N PHE A 85 3.76 -14.89 5.78
CA PHE A 85 4.94 -15.62 6.17
C PHE A 85 5.15 -15.61 7.69
N SER A 86 4.92 -14.45 8.34
CA SER A 86 5.02 -14.32 9.80
C SER A 86 3.97 -15.18 10.52
N ILE A 87 2.75 -15.24 9.98
CA ILE A 87 1.66 -16.08 10.51
C ILE A 87 2.04 -17.57 10.39
N ILE A 88 2.47 -18.01 9.21
CA ILE A 88 2.88 -19.41 8.97
C ILE A 88 4.02 -19.80 9.92
N LYS A 89 5.04 -18.94 10.04
CA LYS A 89 6.17 -19.18 10.94
C LYS A 89 5.69 -19.37 12.38
N SER A 90 4.82 -18.49 12.86
CA SER A 90 4.29 -18.56 14.23
C SER A 90 3.45 -19.82 14.48
N ILE A 91 2.68 -20.28 13.49
CA ILE A 91 1.94 -21.54 13.57
C ILE A 91 2.90 -22.74 13.67
N LEU A 92 3.99 -22.74 12.88
CA LEU A 92 5.00 -23.80 12.89
C LEU A 92 5.82 -23.83 14.19
N GLU A 93 6.09 -22.67 14.78
CA GLU A 93 6.82 -22.54 16.06
C GLU A 93 5.91 -22.80 17.28
N GLY A 94 4.62 -23.06 17.07
CA GLY A 94 3.68 -23.48 18.12
C GLY A 94 3.29 -22.38 19.11
N SER A 95 3.69 -21.13 18.87
CA SER A 95 3.31 -19.97 19.68
C SER A 95 2.97 -18.80 18.77
N PHE A 96 1.77 -18.24 18.96
CA PHE A 96 1.25 -17.16 18.13
C PHE A 96 0.97 -15.95 19.02
N GLY A 97 2.01 -15.16 19.28
CA GLY A 97 1.89 -14.00 20.15
C GLY A 97 1.70 -14.34 21.64
N GLY A 98 1.74 -13.30 22.46
CA GLY A 98 1.57 -13.39 23.92
C GLY A 98 0.20 -12.89 24.39
N ASP A 99 -0.47 -12.09 23.58
CA ASP A 99 -1.71 -11.41 23.93
C ASP A 99 -2.85 -11.70 22.95
N SER A 100 -4.10 -11.56 23.41
CA SER A 100 -5.30 -11.76 22.57
C SER A 100 -5.33 -10.85 21.33
N ILE A 101 -4.67 -9.70 21.40
CA ILE A 101 -4.58 -8.75 20.29
C ILE A 101 -3.77 -9.30 19.12
N ASP A 102 -2.79 -10.18 19.38
CA ASP A 102 -1.92 -10.76 18.36
C ASP A 102 -2.71 -11.68 17.42
N TYR A 103 -3.85 -12.22 17.88
CA TYR A 103 -4.74 -13.05 17.08
C TYR A 103 -5.77 -12.24 16.28
N ILE A 104 -6.14 -11.06 16.77
CA ILE A 104 -7.20 -10.22 16.19
C ILE A 104 -6.63 -9.24 15.15
N MET A 105 -5.44 -8.69 15.42
CA MET A 105 -4.85 -7.64 14.60
C MET A 105 -4.48 -8.10 13.18
N PRO A 106 -3.86 -9.29 12.96
CA PRO A 106 -3.48 -9.71 11.61
C PRO A 106 -4.67 -9.84 10.65
N PRO A 107 -5.81 -10.47 11.01
CA PRO A 107 -7.01 -10.48 10.17
C PRO A 107 -7.51 -9.07 9.80
N ILE A 108 -7.54 -8.13 10.76
CA ILE A 108 -7.97 -6.75 10.51
C ILE A 108 -7.05 -6.09 9.47
N VAL A 109 -5.73 -6.22 9.64
CA VAL A 109 -4.74 -5.67 8.71
C VAL A 109 -4.92 -6.28 7.31
N TYR A 110 -5.20 -7.58 7.20
CA TYR A 110 -5.51 -8.21 5.91
C TYR A 110 -6.75 -7.62 5.25
N PHE A 111 -7.84 -7.44 6.00
CA PHE A 111 -9.05 -6.83 5.46
C PHE A 111 -8.79 -5.43 4.92
N VAL A 112 -7.97 -4.64 5.61
CA VAL A 112 -7.55 -3.31 5.14
C VAL A 112 -6.72 -3.42 3.86
N LEU A 113 -5.71 -4.29 3.82
CA LEU A 113 -4.84 -4.46 2.64
C LEU A 113 -5.60 -4.95 1.41
N LEU A 114 -6.45 -5.96 1.56
CA LEU A 114 -7.29 -6.50 0.50
C LEU A 114 -8.36 -5.49 0.07
N GLY A 115 -8.96 -4.77 1.01
CA GLY A 115 -9.90 -3.69 0.72
C GLY A 115 -9.25 -2.58 -0.11
N LEU A 116 -8.04 -2.16 0.25
CA LEU A 116 -7.28 -1.19 -0.53
C LEU A 116 -6.94 -1.72 -1.93
N LEU A 117 -6.46 -2.96 -2.02
CA LEU A 117 -6.15 -3.59 -3.31
C LEU A 117 -7.38 -3.62 -4.22
N PHE A 118 -8.53 -4.01 -3.67
CA PHE A 118 -9.81 -4.01 -4.38
C PHE A 118 -10.21 -2.60 -4.86
N LEU A 119 -10.13 -1.59 -3.98
CA LEU A 119 -10.45 -0.20 -4.33
C LEU A 119 -9.56 0.31 -5.46
N ILE A 120 -8.25 0.05 -5.40
CA ILE A 120 -7.27 0.49 -6.39
C ILE A 120 -7.56 -0.17 -7.75
N ILE A 121 -7.84 -1.48 -7.78
CA ILE A 121 -8.13 -2.20 -9.01
C ILE A 121 -9.48 -1.76 -9.60
N LYS A 122 -10.51 -1.62 -8.77
CA LYS A 122 -11.87 -1.23 -9.20
C LYS A 122 -11.94 0.20 -9.72
N TYR A 123 -11.20 1.11 -9.08
CA TYR A 123 -11.28 2.55 -9.34
C TYR A 123 -10.04 3.12 -10.05
N LYS A 124 -9.15 2.26 -10.55
CA LYS A 124 -8.10 2.70 -11.49
C LYS A 124 -8.74 3.46 -12.64
N SER A 125 -8.16 4.59 -13.01
CA SER A 125 -8.62 5.31 -14.20
C SER A 125 -8.41 4.38 -15.41
N LYS A 126 -9.50 3.94 -16.04
CA LYS A 126 -9.41 3.39 -17.40
C LYS A 126 -8.95 4.56 -18.25
N VAL A 127 -7.71 4.53 -18.70
CA VAL A 127 -7.26 5.48 -19.71
C VAL A 127 -7.91 5.04 -21.02
N ASP A 128 -9.18 5.38 -21.20
CA ASP A 128 -9.69 5.61 -22.55
C ASP A 128 -9.14 6.96 -22.96
N TYR A 129 -8.42 6.99 -24.07
CA TYR A 129 -7.78 8.17 -24.65
C TYR A 129 -8.76 9.30 -25.04
N PHE A 130 -10.04 9.22 -24.64
CA PHE A 130 -11.14 10.00 -25.22
C PHE A 130 -12.27 10.41 -24.27
N GLN A 131 -12.02 10.62 -22.97
CA GLN A 131 -13.09 11.08 -22.07
C GLN A 131 -12.76 12.39 -21.34
N LEU A 132 -13.08 13.47 -22.08
CA LEU A 132 -13.76 14.73 -21.72
C LEU A 132 -13.50 15.36 -20.33
N GLU A 133 -13.30 16.67 -20.38
CA GLU A 133 -12.90 17.54 -19.28
C GLU A 133 -13.97 17.67 -18.18
N ILE A 134 -13.58 18.13 -16.99
CA ILE A 134 -14.54 18.37 -15.89
C ILE A 134 -15.56 19.47 -16.26
N ASN A 135 -15.27 20.30 -17.26
CA ASN A 135 -16.19 21.29 -17.81
C ASN A 135 -17.25 20.70 -18.76
N GLN A 136 -17.21 19.39 -19.04
CA GLN A 136 -18.15 18.70 -19.94
C GLN A 136 -19.07 17.72 -19.21
N ILE A 137 -18.98 17.65 -17.88
CA ILE A 137 -19.95 16.93 -17.06
C ILE A 137 -21.21 17.81 -16.98
N GLY A 138 -22.23 17.48 -17.78
CA GLY A 138 -23.51 18.20 -17.87
C GLY A 138 -23.81 18.86 -19.22
N GLN A 139 -22.91 18.80 -20.22
CA GLN A 139 -23.12 19.41 -21.55
C GLN A 139 -23.68 18.45 -22.61
N LYS A 140 -24.38 17.38 -22.20
CA LYS A 140 -25.06 16.46 -23.14
C LYS A 140 -26.56 16.36 -22.86
N GLU A 141 -27.15 17.50 -22.54
CA GLU A 141 -28.60 17.71 -22.59
C GLU A 141 -28.85 19.05 -23.28
N GLU A 142 -28.64 19.07 -24.59
CA GLU A 142 -29.38 19.85 -25.61
C GLU A 142 -29.18 19.17 -26.97
#